data_AF-F8FNC9-F1
#
_entry.id   AF-F8FNC9-F1
#
_cell.length_a   1.000
_cell.length_b   1.000
_cell.length_c   1.000
_cell.angle_alpha   90.00
_cell.angle_beta   90.00
_cell.angle_gamma   90.00
#
_symmetry.space_group_name_H-M   'P 1'
#
loop_
_entity.id
_entity.type
_entity.pdbx_description
1 polymer ?
#
loop_
_entity_poly.entity_id
_entity_poly.type
_entity_poly.pdbx_seq_one_letter_code
_entity_poly.pdbx_strand_id
1 'polypeptide(L)'
;MIVLPESSFSVSAAVQVLPPLEREIYEQKHGSPNAFHYPSLAALLFELKLRSAIVEAAVQLQKSDAEFESFKDSRCSEAYWIRTEGGGFRQKPGVRTSEAIRDIYINGKAYAFECATAVIIVLYKAVLETIGEEAFDRLFRYLFLMSWNHDSLLHLITVYGKGEAYPGDVQYVKNPDVDPKAIEWQGENIVKLRGDRYFGHGVGIGDVDMFIRKLNRHRLPGSTVSAYLLDEATYPNFLALFEAAGTGQLPSYLPQLPMRSHGLIVSRIGTRTAIYS
;
A
#
# COMPACT_ATOMS: atom_id res chain seq x y z
N MET A 1 16.50 14.97 -6.96
CA MET A 1 16.30 16.07 -7.92
C MET A 1 15.09 15.75 -8.78
N ILE A 2 14.08 16.62 -8.77
CA ILE A 2 12.90 16.48 -9.64
C ILE A 2 13.21 17.10 -11.00
N VAL A 3 12.94 16.36 -12.08
CA VAL A 3 13.19 16.77 -13.46
C VAL A 3 11.88 16.83 -14.23
N LEU A 4 11.58 17.99 -14.78
CA LEU A 4 10.39 18.28 -15.59
C LEU A 4 10.81 18.75 -16.99
N PRO A 5 9.93 18.65 -18.01
CA PRO A 5 10.21 19.18 -19.36
C PRO A 5 10.41 20.71 -19.33
N GLU A 6 11.27 21.24 -20.21
CA GLU A 6 11.71 22.65 -20.24
C GLU A 6 10.58 23.70 -20.36
N SER A 7 9.37 23.29 -20.79
CA SER A 7 8.20 24.17 -20.90
C SER A 7 7.45 24.42 -19.58
N SER A 8 7.92 23.91 -18.45
CA SER A 8 7.25 24.00 -17.14
C SER A 8 7.54 25.30 -16.38
N PHE A 9 7.08 26.42 -16.92
CA PHE A 9 7.36 27.79 -16.43
C PHE A 9 6.76 28.19 -15.06
N SER A 10 6.19 27.27 -14.24
CA SER A 10 5.61 27.65 -12.94
C SER A 10 5.75 26.64 -11.79
N VAL A 11 6.81 25.82 -11.77
CA VAL A 11 7.04 24.85 -10.67
C VAL A 11 7.04 25.54 -9.31
N SER A 12 7.70 26.70 -9.19
CA SER A 12 7.81 27.47 -7.95
C SER A 12 6.44 27.89 -7.38
N ALA A 13 5.53 28.41 -8.22
CA ALA A 13 4.21 28.84 -7.77
C ALA A 13 3.32 27.66 -7.36
N ALA A 14 3.38 26.54 -8.10
CA ALA A 14 2.63 25.34 -7.77
C ALA A 14 3.09 24.71 -6.43
N VAL A 15 4.40 24.72 -6.16
CA VAL A 15 4.96 24.18 -4.92
C VAL A 15 4.55 24.99 -3.68
N GLN A 16 4.42 26.31 -3.80
CA GLN A 16 4.05 27.19 -2.68
C GLN A 16 2.63 26.95 -2.16
N VAL A 17 1.73 26.44 -2.99
CA VAL A 17 0.33 26.17 -2.62
C VAL A 17 0.08 24.70 -2.26
N LEU A 18 1.10 23.84 -2.30
CA LEU A 18 0.98 22.44 -1.90
C LEU A 18 0.57 22.32 -0.42
N PRO A 19 -0.32 21.36 -0.09
CA PRO A 19 -0.54 20.93 1.28
C PRO A 19 0.78 20.57 1.99
N PRO A 20 0.85 20.68 3.33
CA PRO A 20 2.11 20.51 4.06
C PRO A 20 2.85 19.19 3.78
N LEU A 21 2.13 18.07 3.74
CA LEU A 21 2.74 16.76 3.48
C LEU A 21 3.24 16.62 2.04
N GLU A 22 2.48 17.10 1.06
CA GLU A 22 2.88 17.10 -0.36
C GLU A 22 4.13 17.95 -0.59
N ARG A 23 4.22 19.10 0.09
CA ARG A 23 5.40 19.96 0.07
C ARG A 23 6.62 19.27 0.67
N GLU A 24 6.46 18.63 1.83
CA GLU A 24 7.55 17.87 2.47
C GLU A 24 8.08 16.76 1.56
N ILE A 25 7.19 15.99 0.92
CA ILE A 25 7.57 14.96 -0.05
C ILE A 25 8.30 15.58 -1.25
N TYR A 26 7.77 16.69 -1.80
CA TYR A 26 8.41 17.41 -2.90
C TYR A 26 9.84 17.84 -2.53
N GLU A 27 10.03 18.47 -1.37
CA GLU A 27 11.32 18.96 -0.91
C GLU A 27 12.32 17.81 -0.71
N GLN A 28 11.90 16.70 -0.10
CA GLN A 28 12.71 15.49 0.05
C GLN A 28 13.17 14.94 -1.31
N LYS A 29 12.24 14.76 -2.25
CA LYS A 29 12.55 14.24 -3.61
C LYS A 29 13.38 15.22 -4.43
N HIS A 30 13.14 16.53 -4.29
CA HIS A 30 13.89 17.56 -4.97
C HIS A 30 15.34 17.60 -4.47
N GLY A 31 15.55 17.49 -3.14
CA GLY A 31 16.85 17.46 -2.49
C GLY A 31 17.62 16.13 -2.60
N SER A 32 16.96 15.04 -3.00
CA SER A 32 17.59 13.73 -3.16
C SER A 32 18.67 13.71 -4.27
N PRO A 33 19.75 12.90 -4.11
CA PRO A 33 20.74 12.68 -5.17
C PRO A 33 20.18 11.91 -6.38
N ASN A 34 19.05 11.21 -6.23
CA ASN A 34 18.40 10.49 -7.32
C ASN A 34 17.55 11.44 -8.17
N ALA A 35 17.61 11.28 -9.49
CA ALA A 35 16.75 12.02 -10.41
C ALA A 35 15.36 11.35 -10.52
N PHE A 36 14.30 12.15 -10.34
CA PHE A 36 12.91 11.74 -10.54
C PHE A 36 12.34 12.46 -11.76
N HIS A 37 12.14 11.72 -12.84
CA HIS A 37 11.66 12.28 -14.10
C HIS A 37 10.14 12.20 -14.19
N TYR A 38 9.52 13.34 -14.49
CA TYR A 38 8.07 13.44 -14.68
C TYR A 38 7.76 13.92 -16.08
N PRO A 39 6.76 13.33 -16.78
CA PRO A 39 6.38 13.77 -18.12
C PRO A 39 5.63 15.11 -18.11
N SER A 40 5.11 15.54 -16.96
CA SER A 40 4.42 16.82 -16.80
C SER A 40 4.34 17.24 -15.33
N LEU A 41 4.02 18.51 -15.09
CA LEU A 41 3.71 19.00 -13.74
C LEU A 41 2.49 18.27 -13.15
N ALA A 42 1.49 17.94 -13.98
CA ALA A 42 0.30 17.21 -13.54
C ALA A 42 0.64 15.80 -13.02
N ALA A 43 1.58 15.10 -13.67
CA ALA A 43 2.04 13.78 -13.21
C ALA A 43 2.78 13.86 -11.85
N LEU A 44 3.59 14.91 -11.65
CA LEU A 44 4.22 15.17 -10.35
C LEU A 44 3.16 15.43 -9.26
N LEU A 45 2.23 16.35 -9.51
CA LEU A 45 1.17 16.68 -8.55
C LEU A 45 0.28 15.47 -8.24
N PHE A 46 0.04 14.60 -9.23
CA PHE A 46 -0.67 13.35 -9.04
C PHE A 46 0.04 12.40 -8.07
N GLU A 47 1.37 12.20 -8.23
CA GLU A 47 2.14 11.39 -7.28
C GLU A 47 2.07 11.98 -5.87
N LEU A 48 2.29 13.28 -5.71
CA LEU A 48 2.25 13.93 -4.39
C LEU A 48 0.89 13.76 -3.72
N LYS A 49 -0.21 14.01 -4.46
CA LYS A 49 -1.57 13.79 -3.98
C LYS A 49 -1.83 12.34 -3.58
N LEU A 50 -1.43 11.38 -4.42
CA LEU A 50 -1.65 9.96 -4.13
C LEU A 50 -0.86 9.50 -2.90
N ARG A 51 0.40 9.94 -2.76
CA ARG A 51 1.20 9.67 -1.56
C ARG A 51 0.55 10.23 -0.29
N SER A 52 0.06 11.45 -0.35
CA SER A 52 -0.69 12.05 0.76
C SER A 52 -1.96 11.26 1.08
N ALA A 53 -2.69 10.79 0.07
CA ALA A 53 -3.87 9.95 0.24
C ALA A 53 -3.55 8.56 0.83
N ILE A 54 -2.39 7.97 0.53
CA ILE A 54 -1.92 6.72 1.16
C ILE A 54 -1.71 6.91 2.66
N VAL A 55 -1.03 8.00 3.05
CA VAL A 55 -0.82 8.34 4.46
C VAL A 55 -2.15 8.54 5.18
N GLU A 56 -3.07 9.29 4.58
CA GLU A 56 -4.40 9.53 5.15
C GLU A 56 -5.20 8.22 5.27
N ALA A 57 -5.19 7.37 4.22
CA ALA A 57 -5.86 6.07 4.25
C ALA A 57 -5.29 5.16 5.35
N ALA A 58 -3.97 5.09 5.53
CA ALA A 58 -3.36 4.32 6.62
C ALA A 58 -3.83 4.80 8.01
N VAL A 59 -3.88 6.12 8.22
CA VAL A 59 -4.37 6.71 9.47
C VAL A 59 -5.86 6.47 9.68
N GLN A 60 -6.66 6.53 8.61
CA GLN A 60 -8.10 6.24 8.68
C GLN A 60 -8.37 4.76 8.98
N LEU A 61 -7.57 3.84 8.42
CA LEU A 61 -7.70 2.42 8.69
C LEU A 61 -7.41 2.10 10.15
N GLN A 62 -6.37 2.73 10.73
CA GLN A 62 -6.10 2.63 12.16
C GLN A 62 -7.28 3.09 13.05
N LYS A 63 -8.10 4.02 12.55
CA LYS A 63 -9.24 4.59 13.27
C LYS A 63 -10.57 3.87 12.99
N SER A 64 -10.61 2.93 12.05
CA SER A 64 -11.86 2.29 11.64
C SER A 64 -12.30 1.14 12.56
N ASP A 65 -11.47 0.76 13.54
CA ASP A 65 -11.62 -0.45 14.35
C ASP A 65 -11.59 -1.76 13.52
N ALA A 66 -11.01 -1.73 12.32
CA ALA A 66 -10.68 -2.96 11.60
C ALA A 66 -9.55 -3.70 12.34
N GLU A 67 -9.75 -4.99 12.60
CA GLU A 67 -8.84 -5.78 13.42
C GLU A 67 -7.83 -6.57 12.59
N PHE A 68 -6.73 -6.97 13.21
CA PHE A 68 -5.82 -7.94 12.62
C PHE A 68 -6.34 -9.35 12.92
N GLU A 69 -6.41 -10.19 11.90
CA GLU A 69 -6.66 -11.62 12.04
C GLU A 69 -5.88 -12.43 11.00
N SER A 70 -5.64 -13.71 11.30
CA SER A 70 -5.09 -14.67 10.34
C SER A 70 -6.06 -14.91 9.17
N PHE A 71 -5.60 -15.52 8.07
CA PHE A 71 -6.53 -15.90 6.97
C PHE A 71 -7.65 -16.82 7.45
N LYS A 72 -7.34 -17.76 8.35
CA LYS A 72 -8.30 -18.74 8.87
C LYS A 72 -9.45 -18.08 9.63
N ASP A 73 -9.17 -16.99 10.34
CA ASP A 73 -10.11 -16.31 11.23
C ASP A 73 -10.55 -14.94 10.68
N SER A 74 -10.14 -14.62 9.44
CA SER A 74 -10.52 -13.38 8.76
C SER A 74 -12.03 -13.22 8.68
N ARG A 75 -12.50 -11.97 8.59
CA ARG A 75 -13.93 -11.65 8.47
C ARG A 75 -14.13 -10.38 7.68
N CYS A 76 -15.26 -10.28 6.99
CA CYS A 76 -15.63 -9.12 6.20
C CYS A 76 -17.14 -8.91 6.22
N SER A 77 -17.58 -7.68 5.89
CA SER A 77 -19.00 -7.39 5.74
C SER A 77 -19.60 -8.19 4.58
N GLU A 78 -20.56 -9.04 4.91
CA GLU A 78 -21.30 -9.82 3.91
C GLU A 78 -22.16 -8.93 3.01
N ALA A 79 -22.37 -7.64 3.31
CA ALA A 79 -23.05 -6.75 2.38
C ALA A 79 -22.26 -6.55 1.06
N TYR A 80 -20.93 -6.54 1.14
CA TYR A 80 -20.05 -6.18 0.04
C TYR A 80 -19.16 -7.32 -0.45
N TRP A 81 -18.85 -8.28 0.43
CA TRP A 81 -17.83 -9.29 0.20
C TRP A 81 -18.37 -10.71 0.45
N ILE A 82 -17.79 -11.67 -0.26
CA ILE A 82 -17.89 -13.10 0.01
C ILE A 82 -16.52 -13.52 0.55
N ARG A 83 -16.49 -13.97 1.81
CA ARG A 83 -15.30 -14.58 2.36
C ARG A 83 -15.09 -15.96 1.73
N THR A 84 -13.91 -16.20 1.16
CA THR A 84 -13.53 -17.50 0.59
C THR A 84 -13.06 -18.45 1.68
N GLU A 85 -13.01 -19.74 1.37
CA GLU A 85 -12.47 -20.78 2.27
C GLU A 85 -11.03 -20.47 2.71
N GLY A 86 -10.21 -19.94 1.79
CA GLY A 86 -8.85 -19.49 2.07
C GLY A 86 -8.73 -18.16 2.81
N GLY A 87 -9.85 -17.57 3.27
CA GLY A 87 -9.83 -16.34 4.07
C GLY A 87 -9.74 -15.03 3.30
N GLY A 88 -9.77 -15.06 1.97
CA GLY A 88 -9.78 -13.86 1.13
C GLY A 88 -11.18 -13.28 0.95
N PHE A 89 -11.28 -12.01 0.56
CA PHE A 89 -12.56 -11.32 0.35
C PHE A 89 -12.80 -11.09 -1.14
N ARG A 90 -13.80 -11.77 -1.70
CA ARG A 90 -14.23 -11.60 -3.08
C ARG A 90 -15.39 -10.61 -3.14
N GLN A 91 -15.26 -9.54 -3.90
CA GLN A 91 -16.33 -8.57 -4.09
C GLN A 91 -17.59 -9.25 -4.63
N LYS A 92 -18.76 -8.93 -4.07
CA LYS A 92 -20.04 -9.44 -4.55
C LYS A 92 -20.37 -8.89 -5.95
N PRO A 93 -20.99 -9.69 -6.83
CA PRO A 93 -21.49 -9.18 -8.11
C PRO A 93 -22.45 -8.02 -7.91
N GLY A 94 -22.34 -6.98 -8.75
CA GLY A 94 -23.23 -5.81 -8.75
C GLY A 94 -22.94 -4.75 -7.69
N VAL A 95 -22.00 -5.00 -6.77
CA VAL A 95 -21.55 -4.01 -5.78
C VAL A 95 -20.57 -3.03 -6.42
N ARG A 96 -20.70 -1.72 -6.15
CA ARG A 96 -19.72 -0.71 -6.56
C ARG A 96 -18.42 -0.87 -5.77
N THR A 97 -17.29 -0.90 -6.46
CA THR A 97 -15.98 -1.17 -5.85
C THR A 97 -15.59 -0.08 -4.85
N SER A 98 -15.89 1.17 -5.18
CA SER A 98 -15.68 2.34 -4.33
C SER A 98 -16.44 2.22 -3.00
N GLU A 99 -17.70 1.77 -3.03
CA GLU A 99 -18.51 1.54 -1.84
C GLU A 99 -17.97 0.39 -1.00
N ALA A 100 -17.60 -0.74 -1.63
CA ALA A 100 -17.03 -1.90 -0.95
C ALA A 100 -15.72 -1.56 -0.22
N ILE A 101 -14.84 -0.76 -0.84
CA ILE A 101 -13.59 -0.31 -0.21
C ILE A 101 -13.88 0.67 0.93
N ARG A 102 -14.79 1.64 0.74
CA ARG A 102 -15.14 2.60 1.80
C ARG A 102 -15.82 1.95 3.00
N ASP A 103 -16.60 0.90 2.79
CA ASP A 103 -17.25 0.17 3.87
C ASP A 103 -16.24 -0.38 4.89
N ILE A 104 -15.04 -0.77 4.46
CA ILE A 104 -13.96 -1.22 5.37
C ILE A 104 -13.55 -0.13 6.37
N TYR A 105 -13.64 1.14 5.97
CA TYR A 105 -13.28 2.28 6.81
C TYR A 105 -14.44 2.77 7.66
N ILE A 106 -15.67 2.61 7.18
CA ILE A 106 -16.89 3.07 7.86
C ILE A 106 -17.36 2.04 8.90
N ASN A 107 -17.35 0.77 8.51
CA ASN A 107 -17.81 -0.37 9.30
C ASN A 107 -16.64 -1.28 9.68
N GLY A 108 -15.47 -0.72 10.04
CA GLY A 108 -14.25 -1.50 10.24
C GLY A 108 -14.38 -2.63 11.27
N LYS A 109 -15.25 -2.48 12.29
CA LYS A 109 -15.59 -3.58 13.21
C LYS A 109 -16.20 -4.82 12.54
N ALA A 110 -16.71 -4.73 11.31
CA ALA A 110 -17.16 -5.88 10.52
C ALA A 110 -16.01 -6.59 9.79
N TYR A 111 -14.79 -6.03 9.83
CA TYR A 111 -13.62 -6.55 9.15
C TYR A 111 -12.47 -6.94 10.09
N ALA A 112 -11.84 -8.08 9.79
CA ALA A 112 -10.52 -8.42 10.30
C ALA A 112 -9.72 -9.19 9.25
N PHE A 113 -8.46 -8.80 9.05
CA PHE A 113 -7.60 -9.30 7.98
C PHE A 113 -6.12 -9.08 8.31
N GLU A 114 -5.23 -9.75 7.59
CA GLU A 114 -3.78 -9.68 7.83
C GLU A 114 -3.11 -8.44 7.21
N CYS A 115 -1.84 -8.19 7.57
CA CYS A 115 -1.15 -6.94 7.30
C CYS A 115 -0.87 -6.64 5.81
N ALA A 116 -0.63 -7.63 4.95
CA ALA A 116 -0.48 -7.43 3.51
C ALA A 116 -1.82 -7.06 2.85
N THR A 117 -2.92 -7.72 3.22
CA THR A 117 -4.28 -7.33 2.78
C THR A 117 -4.58 -5.89 3.20
N ALA A 118 -4.21 -5.50 4.42
CA ALA A 118 -4.36 -4.13 4.90
C ALA A 118 -3.62 -3.10 4.03
N VAL A 119 -2.39 -3.40 3.62
CA VAL A 119 -1.64 -2.55 2.67
C VAL A 119 -2.40 -2.38 1.36
N ILE A 120 -2.88 -3.47 0.76
CA ILE A 120 -3.64 -3.39 -0.50
C ILE A 120 -4.92 -2.56 -0.33
N ILE A 121 -5.63 -2.69 0.79
CA ILE A 121 -6.81 -1.88 1.13
C ILE A 121 -6.46 -0.39 1.26
N VAL A 122 -5.33 -0.06 1.91
CA VAL A 122 -4.82 1.32 2.02
C VAL A 122 -4.53 1.89 0.64
N LEU A 123 -3.86 1.13 -0.23
CA LEU A 123 -3.54 1.58 -1.58
C LEU A 123 -4.81 1.79 -2.42
N TYR A 124 -5.78 0.88 -2.37
CA TYR A 124 -7.04 1.06 -3.09
C TYR A 124 -7.83 2.28 -2.60
N LYS A 125 -7.92 2.47 -1.28
CA LYS A 125 -8.57 3.66 -0.71
C LYS A 125 -7.88 4.94 -1.17
N ALA A 126 -6.55 4.97 -1.16
CA ALA A 126 -5.80 6.14 -1.59
C ALA A 126 -6.01 6.47 -3.08
N VAL A 127 -6.03 5.44 -3.94
CA VAL A 127 -6.33 5.62 -5.36
C VAL A 127 -7.75 6.14 -5.55
N LEU A 128 -8.74 5.55 -4.87
CA LEU A 128 -10.13 6.00 -4.89
C LEU A 128 -10.26 7.49 -4.53
N GLU A 129 -9.64 7.94 -3.44
CA GLU A 129 -9.71 9.35 -3.03
C GLU A 129 -8.91 10.29 -3.96
N THR A 130 -7.96 9.75 -4.72
CA THR A 130 -7.15 10.53 -5.65
C THR A 130 -7.88 10.77 -6.98
N ILE A 131 -8.49 9.73 -7.54
CA ILE A 131 -9.06 9.73 -8.90
C ILE A 131 -10.59 9.85 -8.93
N GLY A 132 -11.25 9.71 -7.78
CA GLY A 132 -12.71 9.77 -7.66
C GLY A 132 -13.42 8.45 -7.98
N GLU A 133 -14.67 8.33 -7.52
CA GLU A 133 -15.45 7.09 -7.59
C GLU A 133 -15.66 6.60 -9.02
N GLU A 134 -16.02 7.49 -9.96
CA GLU A 134 -16.37 7.09 -11.32
C GLU A 134 -15.17 6.47 -12.05
N ALA A 135 -13.99 7.09 -11.94
CA ALA A 135 -12.77 6.54 -12.51
C ALA A 135 -12.35 5.26 -11.80
N PHE A 136 -12.47 5.21 -10.47
CA PHE A 136 -12.13 4.04 -9.67
C PHE A 136 -13.00 2.83 -10.00
N ASP A 137 -14.33 2.99 -10.03
CA ASP A 137 -15.28 1.91 -10.34
C ASP A 137 -15.15 1.42 -11.79
N ARG A 138 -14.69 2.28 -12.70
CA ARG A 138 -14.39 1.90 -14.09
C ARG A 138 -13.12 1.06 -14.17
N LEU A 139 -12.07 1.45 -13.46
CA LEU A 139 -10.74 0.83 -13.51
C LEU A 139 -10.66 -0.46 -12.69
N PHE A 140 -11.22 -0.46 -11.49
CA PHE A 140 -11.12 -1.56 -10.53
C PHE A 140 -12.48 -2.20 -10.34
N ARG A 141 -12.63 -3.44 -10.83
CA ARG A 141 -13.87 -4.21 -10.73
C ARG A 141 -13.60 -5.62 -10.28
N TYR A 142 -14.52 -6.18 -9.49
CA TYR A 142 -14.47 -7.57 -9.02
C TYR A 142 -13.21 -7.88 -8.21
N LEU A 143 -12.88 -7.01 -7.26
CA LEU A 143 -11.68 -7.14 -6.44
C LEU A 143 -11.70 -8.45 -5.64
N PHE A 144 -10.49 -8.99 -5.46
CA PHE A 144 -10.22 -10.08 -4.54
C PHE A 144 -9.11 -9.66 -3.58
N LEU A 145 -9.45 -9.43 -2.32
CA LEU A 145 -8.52 -8.98 -1.28
C LEU A 145 -7.98 -10.20 -0.53
N MET A 146 -6.70 -10.52 -0.74
CA MET A 146 -6.02 -11.60 -0.03
C MET A 146 -4.51 -11.44 -0.20
N SER A 147 -3.78 -11.26 0.90
CA SER A 147 -2.34 -11.00 0.85
C SER A 147 -2.02 -9.85 -0.12
N TRP A 148 -0.96 -10.00 -0.91
CA TRP A 148 -0.57 -9.08 -1.96
C TRP A 148 -1.36 -9.23 -3.27
N ASN A 149 -2.48 -9.96 -3.30
CA ASN A 149 -3.29 -10.03 -4.51
C ASN A 149 -3.89 -8.66 -4.82
N HIS A 150 -3.63 -8.17 -6.03
CA HIS A 150 -4.11 -6.88 -6.51
C HIS A 150 -4.41 -6.94 -8.02
N ASP A 151 -5.25 -6.01 -8.45
CA ASP A 151 -5.50 -5.74 -9.86
C ASP A 151 -4.20 -5.26 -10.54
N SER A 152 -3.96 -5.75 -11.76
CA SER A 152 -2.83 -5.37 -12.61
C SER A 152 -2.64 -3.85 -12.76
N LEU A 153 -3.73 -3.06 -12.73
CA LEU A 153 -3.70 -1.60 -12.82
C LEU A 153 -3.07 -0.93 -11.60
N LEU A 154 -3.11 -1.55 -10.42
CA LEU A 154 -2.46 -0.99 -9.23
C LEU A 154 -0.93 -1.02 -9.36
N HIS A 155 -0.40 -2.03 -10.08
CA HIS A 155 0.99 -2.26 -10.44
C HIS A 155 2.02 -1.75 -9.41
N LEU A 156 2.42 -2.62 -8.49
CA LEU A 156 3.38 -2.26 -7.44
C LEU A 156 4.83 -2.27 -7.96
N ILE A 157 5.59 -1.25 -7.60
CA ILE A 157 7.02 -1.12 -7.85
C ILE A 157 7.74 -1.28 -6.51
N THR A 158 8.79 -2.10 -6.47
CA THR A 158 9.69 -2.22 -5.32
C THR A 158 11.09 -1.79 -5.72
N VAL A 159 11.68 -0.88 -4.94
CA VAL A 159 13.07 -0.44 -5.07
C VAL A 159 13.89 -0.95 -3.89
N TYR A 160 15.15 -1.33 -4.14
CA TYR A 160 16.06 -1.92 -3.16
C TYR A 160 17.34 -1.10 -3.06
N GLY A 161 17.94 -1.03 -1.87
CA GLY A 161 19.30 -0.54 -1.67
C GLY A 161 19.49 0.95 -1.97
N LYS A 162 18.42 1.76 -1.83
CA LYS A 162 18.45 3.18 -2.17
C LYS A 162 18.56 4.09 -0.95
N GLY A 163 18.35 3.58 0.26
CA GLY A 163 18.37 4.38 1.48
C GLY A 163 17.31 5.50 1.52
N GLU A 164 16.31 5.45 0.63
CA GLU A 164 15.29 6.46 0.47
C GLU A 164 13.90 5.84 0.58
N ALA A 165 13.10 6.38 1.50
CA ALA A 165 11.68 6.09 1.61
C ALA A 165 10.95 7.41 1.88
N TYR A 166 9.84 7.60 1.20
CA TYR A 166 9.02 8.80 1.26
C TYR A 166 7.67 8.47 1.90
N PRO A 167 6.98 9.45 2.52
CA PRO A 167 5.61 9.25 2.97
C PRO A 167 4.74 8.60 1.87
N GLY A 168 3.96 7.61 2.26
CA GLY A 168 3.16 6.76 1.37
C GLY A 168 3.87 5.52 0.83
N ASP A 169 5.19 5.36 1.03
CA ASP A 169 5.87 4.11 0.71
C ASP A 169 5.55 3.01 1.73
N VAL A 170 5.50 1.76 1.27
CA VAL A 170 5.41 0.56 2.10
C VAL A 170 6.82 0.00 2.29
N GLN A 171 7.20 -0.26 3.54
CA GLN A 171 8.46 -0.89 3.91
C GLN A 171 8.19 -2.16 4.72
N TYR A 172 9.24 -2.94 4.99
CA TYR A 172 9.12 -4.21 5.71
C TYR A 172 10.13 -4.31 6.85
N VAL A 173 9.64 -4.59 8.06
CA VAL A 173 10.49 -4.94 9.21
C VAL A 173 10.59 -6.45 9.28
N LYS A 174 11.78 -7.00 9.02
CA LYS A 174 12.01 -8.44 9.01
C LYS A 174 12.35 -8.95 10.40
N ASN A 175 11.76 -10.07 10.80
CA ASN A 175 12.16 -10.86 11.97
C ASN A 175 12.87 -12.14 11.52
N PRO A 176 14.21 -12.15 11.42
CA PRO A 176 14.94 -13.27 10.83
C PRO A 176 14.90 -14.56 11.68
N ASP A 177 14.79 -14.42 13.00
CA ASP A 177 14.83 -15.51 13.97
C ASP A 177 13.45 -15.76 14.61
N VAL A 178 12.36 -15.56 13.85
CA VAL A 178 11.00 -15.83 14.33
C VAL A 178 10.84 -17.26 14.87
N ASP A 179 10.12 -17.42 15.98
CA ASP A 179 9.71 -18.74 16.45
C ASP A 179 8.77 -19.38 15.41
N PRO A 180 9.07 -20.57 14.86
CA PRO A 180 8.20 -21.24 13.88
C PRO A 180 6.76 -21.47 14.37
N LYS A 181 6.51 -21.47 15.69
CA LYS A 181 5.17 -21.56 16.27
C LYS A 181 4.36 -20.26 16.21
N ALA A 182 5.03 -19.15 15.91
CA ALA A 182 4.47 -17.79 15.84
C ALA A 182 4.89 -17.13 14.51
N ILE A 183 4.85 -17.91 13.42
CA ILE A 183 5.35 -17.55 12.09
C ILE A 183 4.68 -16.31 11.49
N GLU A 184 3.49 -15.94 11.96
CA GLU A 184 2.82 -14.69 11.63
C GLU A 184 3.64 -13.46 12.03
N TRP A 185 4.58 -13.60 12.98
CA TRP A 185 5.53 -12.56 13.41
C TRP A 185 6.87 -12.62 12.67
N GLN A 186 6.94 -13.23 11.48
CA GLN A 186 8.16 -13.26 10.64
C GLN A 186 8.56 -11.88 10.10
N GLY A 187 7.66 -10.90 10.22
CA GLY A 187 7.91 -9.50 9.96
C GLY A 187 6.62 -8.73 9.91
N GLU A 188 6.72 -7.46 9.55
CA GLU A 188 5.58 -6.56 9.49
C GLU A 188 5.70 -5.61 8.30
N ASN A 189 4.62 -5.51 7.53
CA ASN A 189 4.48 -4.49 6.48
C ASN A 189 4.08 -3.18 7.14
N ILE A 190 4.83 -2.11 6.86
CA ILE A 190 4.58 -0.79 7.44
C ILE A 190 4.44 0.29 6.37
N VAL A 191 3.44 1.14 6.48
CA VAL A 191 3.26 2.32 5.61
C VAL A 191 3.98 3.50 6.26
N LYS A 192 4.95 4.09 5.55
CA LYS A 192 5.65 5.30 6.00
C LYS A 192 4.68 6.48 6.01
N LEU A 193 4.55 7.13 7.15
CA LEU A 193 3.76 8.34 7.34
C LEU A 193 4.70 9.56 7.28
N ARG A 194 4.33 10.63 7.98
CA ARG A 194 5.15 11.83 8.10
C ARG A 194 6.30 11.65 9.11
N GLY A 195 7.49 12.15 8.79
CA GLY A 195 8.68 11.98 9.62
C GLY A 195 9.05 10.51 9.86
N ASP A 196 9.42 10.18 11.10
CA ASP A 196 9.81 8.83 11.52
C ASP A 196 8.64 8.02 12.09
N ARG A 197 7.44 8.20 11.52
CA ARG A 197 6.22 7.49 11.92
C ARG A 197 5.75 6.54 10.83
N TYR A 198 5.17 5.44 11.27
CA TYR A 198 4.74 4.33 10.43
C TYR A 198 3.43 3.76 10.95
N PHE A 199 2.59 3.27 10.04
CA PHE A 199 1.41 2.47 10.35
C PHE A 199 1.70 1.00 10.04
N GLY A 200 1.42 0.09 10.98
CA GLY A 200 1.37 -1.36 10.74
C GLY A 200 0.08 -1.95 11.29
N HIS A 201 -0.62 -2.73 10.48
CA HIS A 201 -1.96 -3.22 10.79
C HIS A 201 -1.92 -4.27 11.90
N GLY A 202 -2.69 -4.05 12.98
CA GLY A 202 -2.64 -4.89 14.19
C GLY A 202 -1.55 -4.50 15.20
N VAL A 203 -0.60 -3.65 14.81
CA VAL A 203 0.42 -3.11 15.73
C VAL A 203 0.09 -1.67 16.15
N GLY A 204 -0.30 -0.82 15.20
CA GLY A 204 -0.62 0.58 15.44
C GLY A 204 0.26 1.56 14.66
N ILE A 205 0.26 2.82 15.12
CA ILE A 205 1.11 3.89 14.59
C ILE A 205 2.25 4.17 15.58
N GLY A 206 3.49 4.16 15.09
CA GLY A 206 4.67 4.44 15.92
C GLY A 206 5.96 4.60 15.10
N ASP A 207 7.10 4.65 15.80
CA ASP A 207 8.42 4.60 15.18
C ASP A 207 8.83 3.17 14.80
N VAL A 208 9.90 3.03 14.00
CA VAL A 208 10.40 1.70 13.57
C VAL A 208 10.78 0.81 14.76
N ASP A 209 11.28 1.40 15.85
CA ASP A 209 11.69 0.65 17.04
C ASP A 209 10.50 -0.01 17.74
N MET A 210 9.30 0.58 17.66
CA MET A 210 8.07 -0.04 18.15
C MET A 210 7.83 -1.39 17.49
N PHE A 211 7.96 -1.46 16.16
CA PHE A 211 7.76 -2.68 15.38
C PHE A 211 8.88 -3.70 15.66
N ILE A 212 10.14 -3.25 15.69
CA ILE A 212 11.29 -4.09 16.05
C ILE A 212 11.11 -4.70 17.45
N ARG A 213 10.74 -3.90 18.46
CA ARG A 213 10.47 -4.38 19.83
C ARG A 213 9.32 -5.37 19.87
N LYS A 214 8.27 -5.17 19.05
CA LYS A 214 7.15 -6.11 18.98
C LYS A 214 7.59 -7.45 18.40
N LEU A 215 8.22 -7.44 17.23
CA LEU A 215 8.71 -8.64 16.54
C LEU A 215 9.76 -9.40 17.38
N ASN A 216 10.66 -8.70 18.05
CA ASN A 216 11.70 -9.32 18.87
C ASN A 216 11.18 -10.16 20.04
N ARG A 217 9.92 -9.98 20.47
CA ARG A 217 9.27 -10.81 21.51
C ARG A 217 8.80 -12.18 20.99
N HIS A 218 8.77 -12.36 19.68
CA HIS A 218 8.32 -13.59 19.01
C HIS A 218 9.48 -14.30 18.30
N ARG A 219 10.71 -14.10 18.79
CA ARG A 219 11.89 -14.81 18.31
C ARG A 219 12.04 -16.16 19.01
N LEU A 220 12.84 -17.04 18.39
CA LEU A 220 13.32 -18.26 19.01
C LEU A 220 13.96 -17.97 20.39
N PRO A 221 13.70 -18.81 21.42
CA PRO A 221 14.32 -18.66 22.72
C PRO A 221 15.85 -18.58 22.63
N GLY A 222 16.43 -17.55 23.26
CA GLY A 222 17.87 -17.31 23.27
C GLY A 222 18.44 -16.59 22.03
N SER A 223 17.61 -16.22 21.04
CA SER A 223 18.09 -15.47 19.87
C SER A 223 18.65 -14.09 20.25
N THR A 224 19.83 -13.78 19.69
CA THR A 224 20.48 -12.46 19.77
C THR A 224 20.37 -11.67 18.46
N VAL A 225 19.73 -12.21 17.42
CA VAL A 225 19.54 -11.53 16.14
C VAL A 225 18.26 -10.68 16.21
N SER A 226 18.39 -9.36 16.11
CA SER A 226 17.25 -8.45 16.16
C SER A 226 16.49 -8.45 14.83
N ALA A 227 15.18 -8.20 14.89
CA ALA A 227 14.42 -7.69 13.78
C ALA A 227 14.99 -6.35 13.29
N TYR A 228 14.81 -6.05 12.00
CA TYR A 228 15.39 -4.87 11.35
C TYR A 228 14.56 -4.42 10.14
N LEU A 229 14.59 -3.13 9.85
CA LEU A 229 13.98 -2.55 8.64
C LEU A 229 14.80 -2.95 7.41
N LEU A 230 14.15 -3.49 6.39
CA LEU A 230 14.79 -3.72 5.10
C LEU A 230 15.02 -2.40 4.37
N ASP A 231 16.16 -2.28 3.69
CA ASP A 231 16.44 -1.17 2.75
C ASP A 231 15.71 -1.40 1.42
N GLU A 232 14.38 -1.37 1.51
CA GLU A 232 13.47 -1.45 0.38
C GLU A 232 12.23 -0.59 0.62
N ALA A 233 11.63 -0.16 -0.48
CA ALA A 233 10.37 0.58 -0.49
C ALA A 233 9.49 0.09 -1.63
N THR A 234 8.21 -0.09 -1.36
CA THR A 234 7.19 -0.47 -2.33
C THR A 234 6.13 0.61 -2.43
N TYR A 235 5.72 0.95 -3.65
CA TYR A 235 4.67 1.93 -3.92
C TYR A 235 3.91 1.59 -5.20
N PRO A 236 2.67 2.08 -5.38
CA PRO A 236 1.96 1.90 -6.65
C PRO A 236 2.63 2.69 -7.77
N ASN A 237 2.51 2.22 -9.01
CA ASN A 237 3.01 2.96 -10.16
C ASN A 237 2.15 4.21 -10.41
N PHE A 238 2.60 5.34 -9.85
CA PHE A 238 1.92 6.63 -9.93
C PHE A 238 1.65 7.08 -11.36
N LEU A 239 2.61 6.88 -12.27
CA LEU A 239 2.46 7.30 -13.66
C LEU A 239 1.41 6.46 -14.38
N ALA A 240 1.43 5.13 -14.19
CA ALA A 240 0.45 4.25 -14.78
C ALA A 240 -0.97 4.58 -14.30
N LEU A 241 -1.14 4.87 -13.00
CA LEU A 241 -2.42 5.29 -12.43
C LEU A 241 -2.87 6.65 -12.96
N PHE A 242 -1.95 7.60 -13.13
CA PHE A 242 -2.24 8.92 -13.73
C PHE A 242 -2.79 8.78 -15.16
N GLU A 243 -2.11 7.98 -15.98
CA GLU A 243 -2.51 7.74 -17.38
C GLU A 243 -3.82 6.95 -17.47
N ALA A 244 -3.99 5.94 -16.62
CA ALA A 244 -5.22 5.14 -16.58
C ALA A 244 -6.42 5.96 -16.09
N ALA A 245 -6.23 6.89 -15.16
CA ALA A 245 -7.30 7.79 -14.70
C ALA A 245 -7.82 8.67 -15.85
N GLY A 246 -6.93 9.16 -16.72
CA GLY A 246 -7.30 10.00 -17.87
C GLY A 246 -7.88 9.24 -19.05
N THR A 247 -7.42 8.02 -19.31
CA THR A 247 -7.80 7.23 -20.51
C THR A 247 -8.84 6.14 -20.24
N GLY A 248 -8.99 5.73 -18.98
CA GLY A 248 -9.78 4.56 -18.59
C GLY A 248 -9.15 3.22 -19.00
N GLN A 249 -7.89 3.19 -19.44
CA GLN A 249 -7.21 1.99 -19.93
C GLN A 249 -5.82 1.81 -19.29
N LEU A 250 -5.31 0.57 -19.31
CA LEU A 250 -3.93 0.28 -18.95
C LEU A 250 -2.96 0.98 -19.92
N PRO A 251 -1.86 1.58 -19.43
CA PRO A 251 -0.80 2.05 -20.30
C PRO A 251 -0.21 0.92 -21.14
N SER A 252 0.04 1.19 -22.42
CA SER A 252 0.52 0.20 -23.40
C SER A 252 1.92 -0.36 -23.10
N TYR A 253 2.70 0.33 -22.26
CA TYR A 253 4.04 -0.11 -21.87
C TYR A 253 4.05 -1.05 -20.66
N LEU A 254 2.93 -1.20 -19.92
CA LEU A 254 2.87 -2.20 -18.87
C LEU A 254 2.76 -3.59 -19.52
N PRO A 255 3.55 -4.58 -19.06
CA PRO A 255 3.37 -5.93 -19.54
C PRO A 255 1.92 -6.35 -19.30
N GLN A 256 1.21 -6.72 -20.36
CA GLN A 256 -0.09 -7.38 -20.25
C GLN A 256 0.17 -8.73 -19.58
N LEU A 257 0.08 -8.77 -18.25
CA LEU A 257 0.06 -10.03 -17.54
C LEU A 257 -1.14 -10.79 -18.11
N PRO A 258 -0.97 -12.04 -18.58
CA PRO A 258 -2.10 -12.80 -19.10
C PRO A 258 -3.17 -12.81 -18.01
N MET A 259 -4.38 -12.36 -18.35
CA MET A 259 -5.55 -12.55 -17.50
C MET A 259 -5.77 -14.05 -17.33
N ARG A 260 -5.10 -14.66 -16.35
CA ARG A 260 -5.40 -16.01 -15.94
C ARG A 260 -6.71 -15.93 -15.18
N SER A 261 -7.75 -16.44 -15.82
CA SER A 261 -8.93 -16.92 -15.12
C SER A 261 -8.45 -17.85 -14.00
N HIS A 262 -8.60 -17.41 -12.75
CA HIS A 262 -8.21 -18.10 -11.53
C HIS A 262 -6.70 -18.16 -11.24
N GLY A 263 -6.28 -17.51 -10.15
CA GLY A 263 -5.14 -17.93 -9.34
C GLY A 263 -3.91 -17.02 -9.36
N LEU A 264 -3.82 -16.16 -8.34
CA LEU A 264 -2.60 -15.64 -7.71
C LEU A 264 -1.62 -14.85 -8.60
N ILE A 265 -1.71 -13.52 -8.54
CA ILE A 265 -0.53 -12.66 -8.73
C ILE A 265 0.19 -12.60 -7.38
N VAL A 266 1.32 -13.29 -7.26
CA VAL A 266 2.21 -13.20 -6.09
C VAL A 266 3.23 -12.10 -6.36
N SER A 267 2.98 -10.88 -5.89
CA SER A 267 4.08 -9.94 -5.64
C SER A 267 4.75 -10.34 -4.33
N ARG A 268 6.07 -10.50 -4.35
CA ARG A 268 6.86 -10.93 -3.18
C ARG A 268 7.55 -9.72 -2.57
N ILE A 269 7.04 -9.28 -1.43
CA ILE A 269 7.74 -8.38 -0.51
C ILE A 269 7.78 -9.12 0.83
N GLY A 270 8.98 -9.25 1.41
CA GLY A 270 9.22 -10.13 2.55
C GLY A 270 9.24 -11.62 2.13
N THR A 271 10.40 -12.25 2.25
CA THR A 271 10.61 -13.65 1.86
C THR A 271 9.90 -14.64 2.80
N ARG A 272 8.69 -15.09 2.42
CA ARG A 272 8.17 -16.48 2.42
C ARG A 272 6.64 -16.45 2.40
N THR A 273 6.05 -16.83 1.27
CA THR A 273 4.64 -17.22 1.21
C THR A 273 4.48 -18.52 2.01
N ALA A 274 3.96 -18.43 3.22
CA ALA A 274 3.44 -19.61 3.90
C ALA A 274 2.02 -19.85 3.36
N ILE A 275 1.92 -20.69 2.33
CA ILE A 275 0.64 -21.29 1.96
C ILE A 275 0.40 -22.38 2.99
N TYR A 276 -0.58 -22.18 3.87
CA TYR A 276 -1.11 -23.28 4.68
C TYR A 276 -2.24 -23.93 3.89
N SER A 277 -2.03 -25.19 3.53
CA SER A 277 -3.09 -26.15 3.18
C SER A 277 -3.88 -26.57 4.40
#